data_AF-A0AAJ1HXK5-F1
#
_entry.id   AF-A0AAJ1HXK5-F1
#
_cell.length_a   1.000
_cell.length_b   1.000
_cell.length_c   1.000
_cell.angle_alpha   90.00
_cell.angle_beta   90.00
_cell.angle_gamma   90.00
#
_symmetry.space_group_name_H-M   'P 1'
#
loop_
_entity.id
_entity.type
_entity.pdbx_description
1 polymer ?
#
loop_
_entity_poly.entity_id
_entity_poly.type
_entity_poly.pdbx_seq_one_letter_code
_entity_poly.pdbx_strand_id
1 'polypeptide(L)'
;MARIERIKQRLDNWALWRARRDGHGLGFPSQNMLAAWMASAEQRPKLRESVIPVLHLEAEETDKAVQSLKPSKPHLHQTLELIYLRDLGVQGTARRIGRAPSTVHAQLEAADRAIDEWLVAMVQERERKLAQLWAVKPRPDSFTS
;
A
#
# COMPACT_ATOMS: atom_id res chain seq x y z
N MET A 1 -7.04 -16.69 -8.84
CA MET A 1 -5.56 -16.60 -8.82
C MET A 1 -5.01 -15.54 -9.77
N ALA A 2 -5.59 -14.33 -9.79
CA ALA A 2 -4.95 -13.16 -10.38
C ALA A 2 -4.76 -12.16 -9.26
N ARG A 3 -3.56 -12.16 -8.67
CA ARG A 3 -3.17 -11.10 -7.74
C ARG A 3 -3.18 -9.79 -8.49
N ILE A 4 -3.71 -8.75 -7.88
CA ILE A 4 -3.75 -7.44 -8.51
C ILE A 4 -2.32 -6.89 -8.49
N GLU A 5 -1.60 -6.95 -9.61
CA GLU A 5 -0.18 -6.60 -9.66
C GLU A 5 0.09 -5.17 -9.18
N ARG A 6 -0.83 -4.24 -9.43
CA ARG A 6 -0.76 -2.86 -8.91
C ARG A 6 -0.74 -2.82 -7.38
N ILE A 7 -1.51 -3.68 -6.72
CA ILE A 7 -1.59 -3.75 -5.26
C ILE A 7 -0.36 -4.44 -4.70
N LYS A 8 0.14 -5.47 -5.39
CA LYS A 8 1.43 -6.09 -5.05
C LYS A 8 2.56 -5.05 -5.05
N GLN A 9 2.71 -4.28 -6.13
CA GLN A 9 3.74 -3.24 -6.22
C GLN A 9 3.58 -2.17 -5.13
N ARG A 10 2.35 -1.77 -4.81
CA ARG A 10 2.07 -0.83 -3.71
C ARG A 10 2.41 -1.41 -2.34
N LEU A 11 2.13 -2.69 -2.11
CA LEU A 11 2.50 -3.38 -0.87
C LEU A 11 4.02 -3.55 -0.74
N ASP A 12 4.72 -3.84 -1.83
CA ASP A 12 6.19 -3.86 -1.86
C ASP A 12 6.78 -2.48 -1.52
N ASN A 13 6.22 -1.41 -2.10
CA ASN A 13 6.60 -0.03 -1.79
C ASN A 13 6.28 0.36 -0.34
N TRP A 14 5.13 -0.07 0.18
CA TRP A 14 4.73 0.15 1.57
C TRP A 14 5.69 -0.57 2.53
N ALA A 15 6.06 -1.81 2.25
CA ALA A 15 7.00 -2.57 3.07
C ALA A 15 8.37 -1.88 3.15
N LEU A 16 8.87 -1.38 2.02
CA LEU A 16 10.10 -0.58 1.94
C LEU A 16 9.98 0.74 2.72
N TRP A 17 8.86 1.46 2.56
CA TRP A 17 8.59 2.68 3.30
C TRP A 17 8.56 2.43 4.81
N ARG A 18 7.92 1.35 5.24
CA ARG A 18 7.80 1.00 6.65
C ARG A 18 9.14 0.55 7.24
N ALA A 19 9.94 -0.21 6.48
CA ALA A 19 11.32 -0.53 6.84
C ALA A 19 12.20 0.72 6.95
N ARG A 20 12.03 1.72 6.08
CA ARG A 20 12.76 3.00 6.15
C ARG A 20 12.32 3.86 7.34
N ARG A 21 11.02 3.85 7.67
CA ARG A 21 10.46 4.55 8.84
C ARG A 21 10.91 3.91 10.16
N ASP A 22 10.87 2.58 10.25
CA ASP A 22 11.36 1.81 11.41
C ASP A 22 12.90 1.85 11.50
N GLY A 23 13.59 2.05 10.38
CA GLY A 23 15.05 2.18 10.26
C GLY A 23 15.67 3.41 10.92
N HIS A 24 14.86 4.37 11.40
CA HIS A 24 15.34 5.43 12.29
C HIS A 24 15.53 4.98 13.74
N GLY A 25 15.27 3.70 14.07
CA GLY A 25 15.35 3.28 15.47
C GLY A 25 15.47 1.79 15.81
N LEU A 26 15.74 0.84 14.89
CA LEU A 26 16.14 -0.58 15.08
C LEU A 26 15.28 -1.54 14.22
N GLY A 27 15.75 -1.98 13.05
CA GLY A 27 15.11 -3.11 12.36
C GLY A 27 15.48 -3.24 10.89
N PHE A 28 16.16 -4.33 10.54
CA PHE A 28 16.73 -4.62 9.22
C PHE A 28 15.68 -4.56 8.09
N PRO A 29 15.93 -3.81 6.99
CA PRO A 29 15.22 -4.04 5.74
C PRO A 29 15.55 -5.45 5.21
N SER A 30 14.55 -6.18 4.70
CA SER A 30 14.78 -7.51 4.14
C SER A 30 15.76 -7.43 2.96
N GLN A 31 16.73 -8.34 2.95
CA GLN A 31 17.80 -8.41 1.94
C GLN A 31 17.25 -8.54 0.51
N ASN A 32 16.08 -9.18 0.37
CA ASN A 32 15.48 -9.50 -0.92
C ASN A 32 14.76 -8.29 -1.55
N MET A 33 14.11 -7.45 -0.73
CA MET A 33 13.46 -6.23 -1.22
C MET A 33 14.47 -5.13 -1.57
N LEU A 34 15.54 -5.01 -0.78
CA LEU A 34 16.61 -4.05 -1.05
C LEU A 34 17.34 -4.40 -2.37
N ALA A 35 17.52 -5.69 -2.65
CA ALA A 35 18.08 -6.18 -3.91
C ALA A 35 17.13 -5.93 -5.11
N ALA A 36 15.82 -6.20 -4.97
CA ALA A 36 14.85 -5.91 -6.03
C ALA A 36 14.74 -4.42 -6.35
N TRP A 37 14.86 -3.57 -5.31
CA TRP A 37 14.90 -2.12 -5.46
C TRP A 37 16.21 -1.64 -6.10
N MET A 38 17.38 -2.14 -5.69
CA MET A 38 18.65 -1.82 -6.36
C MET A 38 18.63 -2.23 -7.82
N ALA A 39 18.12 -3.43 -8.14
CA ALA A 39 17.97 -3.89 -9.52
C ALA A 39 17.03 -3.00 -10.36
N SER A 40 15.96 -2.46 -9.74
CA SER A 40 15.05 -1.51 -10.40
C SER A 40 15.64 -0.09 -10.48
N ALA A 41 16.48 0.30 -9.52
CA ALA A 41 17.14 1.61 -9.44
C ALA A 41 18.34 1.72 -10.39
N GLU A 42 18.96 0.60 -10.75
CA GLU A 42 20.11 0.55 -11.66
C GLU A 42 19.71 0.79 -13.13
N GLN A 43 18.42 0.69 -13.47
CA GLN A 43 17.90 0.90 -14.84
C GLN A 43 17.45 2.34 -15.16
N ARG A 44 17.51 3.30 -14.22
CA ARG A 44 17.12 4.70 -14.50
C ARG A 44 18.08 5.73 -13.88
N PRO A 45 19.09 6.21 -14.63
CA PRO A 45 19.83 7.38 -14.20
C PRO A 45 18.98 8.64 -14.48
N LYS A 46 18.84 9.51 -13.47
CA LYS A 46 18.35 10.93 -13.51
C LYS A 46 16.98 11.30 -12.88
N LEU A 47 16.26 10.41 -12.20
CA LEU A 47 14.97 10.79 -11.57
C LEU A 47 14.94 10.58 -10.05
N ARG A 48 15.97 11.06 -9.33
CA ARG A 48 16.16 10.73 -7.91
C ARG A 48 15.39 11.59 -6.90
N GLU A 49 14.87 12.76 -7.25
CA GLU A 49 14.24 13.64 -6.25
C GLU A 49 12.71 13.70 -6.31
N SER A 50 12.09 13.47 -7.48
CA SER A 50 10.63 13.57 -7.66
C SER A 50 9.87 12.25 -7.51
N VAL A 51 10.53 11.10 -7.64
CA VAL A 51 9.91 9.76 -7.49
C VAL A 51 9.77 9.36 -6.02
N ILE A 52 10.72 9.76 -5.18
CA ILE A 52 10.72 9.43 -3.75
C ILE A 52 9.50 10.04 -3.00
N PRO A 53 9.07 11.30 -3.27
CA PRO A 53 7.88 11.90 -2.66
C PRO A 53 6.58 11.20 -3.04
N VAL A 54 6.42 10.80 -4.31
CA VAL A 54 5.19 10.14 -4.81
C VAL A 54 5.05 8.76 -4.16
N LEU A 55 6.15 8.00 -4.11
CA LEU A 55 6.19 6.70 -3.42
C LEU A 55 5.88 6.83 -1.92
N HIS A 56 6.27 7.94 -1.29
CA HIS A 56 5.98 8.20 0.13
C HIS A 56 4.49 8.45 0.38
N LEU A 57 3.84 9.26 -0.46
CA LEU A 57 2.39 9.52 -0.37
C LEU A 57 1.57 8.25 -0.62
N GLU A 58 1.87 7.50 -1.69
CA GLU A 58 1.16 6.25 -1.98
C GLU A 58 1.38 5.19 -0.90
N ALA A 59 2.58 5.10 -0.33
CA ALA A 59 2.87 4.19 0.77
C ALA A 59 2.13 4.57 2.06
N GLU A 60 2.01 5.86 2.37
CA GLU A 60 1.23 6.33 3.52
C GLU A 60 -0.27 6.05 3.35
N GLU A 61 -0.81 6.27 2.14
CA GLU A 61 -2.19 5.90 1.81
C GLU A 61 -2.42 4.38 1.95
N THR A 62 -1.46 3.59 1.46
CA THR A 62 -1.50 2.12 1.58
C THR A 62 -1.40 1.68 3.04
N ASP A 63 -0.60 2.37 3.87
CA ASP A 63 -0.56 2.11 5.32
C ASP A 63 -1.92 2.36 5.95
N LYS A 64 -2.58 3.48 5.65
CA LYS A 64 -3.94 3.76 6.15
C LYS A 64 -4.93 2.68 5.73
N ALA A 65 -4.85 2.21 4.49
CA ALA A 65 -5.66 1.09 3.99
C ALA A 65 -5.41 -0.18 4.83
N VAL A 66 -4.14 -0.55 5.03
CA VAL A 66 -3.74 -1.74 5.81
C VAL A 66 -4.16 -1.61 7.29
N GLN A 67 -4.00 -0.43 7.90
CA GLN A 67 -4.43 -0.17 9.28
C GLN A 67 -5.96 -0.26 9.43
N SER A 68 -6.71 0.18 8.42
CA SER A 68 -8.19 0.06 8.42
C SER A 68 -8.66 -1.40 8.39
N LEU A 69 -7.81 -2.32 7.92
CA LEU A 69 -8.09 -3.76 7.99
C LEU A 69 -7.92 -4.34 9.39
N LYS A 70 -7.19 -3.72 10.32
CA LYS A 70 -7.02 -4.24 11.68
C LYS A 70 -8.34 -4.48 12.42
N PRO A 71 -9.28 -3.50 12.50
CA PRO A 71 -10.56 -3.71 13.19
C PRO A 71 -11.50 -4.65 12.42
N SER A 72 -11.44 -4.69 11.09
CA SER A 72 -12.36 -5.49 10.28
C SER A 72 -11.89 -6.95 10.12
N LYS A 73 -10.60 -7.15 9.83
CA LYS A 73 -10.01 -8.42 9.41
C LYS A 73 -8.56 -8.54 9.95
N PRO A 74 -8.37 -8.74 11.27
CA PRO A 74 -7.04 -8.74 11.90
C PRO A 74 -6.11 -9.85 11.37
N HIS A 75 -6.68 -10.99 10.95
CA HIS A 75 -5.93 -12.10 10.38
C HIS A 75 -5.30 -11.76 9.02
N LEU A 76 -5.94 -10.91 8.21
CA LEU A 76 -5.37 -10.47 6.93
C LEU A 76 -4.20 -9.52 7.16
N HIS A 77 -4.35 -8.59 8.09
CA HIS A 77 -3.29 -7.68 8.50
C HIS A 77 -2.06 -8.45 9.00
N GLN A 78 -2.26 -9.44 9.88
CA GLN A 78 -1.17 -10.27 10.40
C GLN A 78 -0.43 -11.01 9.28
N THR A 79 -1.16 -11.57 8.30
CA THR A 79 -0.56 -12.26 7.16
C THR A 79 0.27 -11.31 6.29
N LEU A 80 -0.21 -10.09 6.04
CA LEU A 80 0.56 -9.06 5.33
C LEU A 80 1.84 -8.69 6.08
N GLU A 81 1.76 -8.50 7.40
CA GLU A 81 2.94 -8.18 8.21
C GLU A 81 3.99 -9.30 8.19
N LEU A 82 3.56 -10.56 8.32
CA LEU A 82 4.48 -11.70 8.34
C LEU A 82 5.19 -11.89 6.99
N ILE A 83 4.49 -11.62 5.89
CA ILE A 83 5.04 -11.80 4.54
C ILE A 83 5.93 -10.63 4.15
N TYR A 84 5.43 -9.40 4.28
CA TYR A 84 6.12 -8.22 3.74
C TYR A 84 7.14 -7.61 4.71
N LEU A 85 6.98 -7.74 6.03
CA LEU A 85 7.91 -7.12 6.98
C LEU A 85 8.90 -8.11 7.57
N ARG A 86 8.48 -9.35 7.77
CA ARG A 86 9.33 -10.41 8.33
C ARG A 86 9.93 -11.32 7.27
N ASP A 87 9.59 -11.14 5.99
CA ASP A 87 10.10 -11.90 4.85
C ASP A 87 10.08 -13.43 5.05
N LEU A 88 9.10 -13.92 5.81
CA LEU A 88 8.94 -15.36 6.08
C LEU A 88 8.48 -16.13 4.83
N GLY A 89 8.11 -15.42 3.76
CA GLY A 89 7.45 -15.98 2.59
C GLY A 89 6.10 -16.65 2.93
N VAL A 90 5.45 -17.22 1.93
CA VAL A 90 4.16 -17.89 2.09
C VAL A 90 4.29 -19.15 2.96
N GLN A 91 5.35 -19.93 2.76
CA GLN A 91 5.58 -21.19 3.48
C GLN A 91 5.94 -20.95 4.95
N GLY A 92 6.80 -19.97 5.25
CA GLY A 92 7.13 -19.62 6.63
C GLY A 92 5.95 -19.00 7.38
N THR A 93 5.15 -18.18 6.68
CA THR A 93 3.91 -17.62 7.25
C THR A 93 2.92 -18.73 7.56
N ALA A 94 2.67 -19.64 6.61
CA ALA A 94 1.79 -20.81 6.78
C ALA A 94 2.18 -21.65 8.00
N ARG A 95 3.47 -21.94 8.17
CA ARG A 95 4.01 -22.64 9.34
C ARG A 95 3.78 -21.88 10.64
N ARG A 96 3.98 -20.55 10.62
CA ARG A 96 3.83 -19.70 11.81
C ARG A 96 2.39 -19.54 12.27
N ILE A 97 1.43 -19.47 11.35
CA ILE A 97 0.00 -19.39 11.67
C ILE A 97 -0.68 -20.76 11.79
N GLY A 98 0.05 -21.85 11.53
CA GLY A 98 -0.48 -23.21 11.56
C GLY A 98 -1.56 -23.49 10.51
N ARG A 99 -1.47 -22.87 9.32
CA ARG A 99 -2.45 -23.03 8.23
C ARG A 99 -1.80 -23.55 6.96
N ALA A 100 -2.62 -24.05 6.05
CA ALA A 100 -2.16 -24.48 4.73
C ALA A 100 -1.67 -23.27 3.90
N PRO A 101 -0.67 -23.43 3.03
CA PRO A 101 -0.19 -22.37 2.15
C PRO A 101 -1.29 -21.85 1.21
N SER A 102 -2.23 -22.71 0.81
CA SER A 102 -3.42 -22.32 0.04
C SER A 102 -4.29 -21.30 0.78
N THR A 103 -4.43 -21.44 2.11
CA THR A 103 -5.15 -20.47 2.95
C THR A 103 -4.43 -19.12 2.99
N VAL A 104 -3.10 -19.12 3.05
CA VAL A 104 -2.30 -17.89 3.01
C VAL A 104 -2.47 -17.17 1.68
N HIS A 105 -2.49 -17.91 0.56
CA HIS A 105 -2.78 -17.33 -0.76
C HIS A 105 -4.19 -16.75 -0.83
N ALA A 106 -5.20 -17.45 -0.32
CA ALA A 106 -6.57 -16.93 -0.27
C ALA A 106 -6.70 -15.67 0.61
N GLN A 107 -5.97 -15.62 1.73
CA GLN A 107 -5.90 -14.43 2.58
C GLN A 107 -5.23 -13.27 1.86
N LEU A 108 -4.14 -13.50 1.11
CA LEU A 108 -3.52 -12.47 0.30
C LEU A 108 -4.48 -11.94 -0.77
N GLU A 109 -5.21 -12.81 -1.47
CA GLU A 109 -6.23 -12.37 -2.44
C GLU A 109 -7.37 -11.59 -1.80
N ALA A 110 -7.78 -11.95 -0.58
CA ALA A 110 -8.79 -11.22 0.17
C ALA A 110 -8.27 -9.86 0.66
N ALA A 111 -6.99 -9.78 1.03
CA ALA A 111 -6.33 -8.55 1.41
C ALA A 111 -6.16 -7.61 0.19
N ASP A 112 -5.69 -8.14 -0.94
CA ASP A 112 -5.52 -7.39 -2.19
C ASP A 112 -6.86 -6.74 -2.60
N ARG A 113 -7.96 -7.50 -2.57
CA ARG A 113 -9.30 -6.96 -2.87
C ARG A 113 -9.77 -5.90 -1.87
N ALA A 114 -9.57 -6.13 -0.57
CA ALA A 114 -10.01 -5.19 0.45
C ALA A 114 -9.25 -3.85 0.37
N ILE A 115 -7.95 -3.89 0.06
CA ILE A 115 -7.15 -2.69 -0.17
C ILE A 115 -7.62 -1.98 -1.45
N ASP A 116 -7.89 -2.73 -2.51
CA ASP A 116 -8.38 -2.18 -3.78
C ASP A 116 -9.72 -1.45 -3.60
N GLU A 117 -10.68 -2.09 -2.92
CA GLU A 117 -11.98 -1.51 -2.57
C GLU A 117 -11.82 -0.23 -1.74
N TRP A 118 -10.93 -0.23 -0.75
CA TRP A 118 -10.68 0.95 0.08
C TRP A 118 -10.10 2.11 -0.73
N LEU A 119 -9.16 1.82 -1.64
CA LEU A 119 -8.55 2.83 -2.51
C LEU A 119 -9.58 3.43 -3.48
N VAL A 120 -10.42 2.59 -4.08
CA VAL A 120 -11.52 3.04 -4.95
C VAL A 120 -12.49 3.93 -4.16
N ALA A 121 -12.87 3.52 -2.95
CA ALA A 121 -13.75 4.30 -2.08
C ALA A 121 -13.13 5.66 -1.71
N MET A 122 -11.83 5.71 -1.43
CA MET A 122 -11.09 6.94 -1.16
C MET A 122 -11.08 7.90 -2.36
N VAL A 123 -10.87 7.39 -3.58
CA VAL A 123 -10.92 8.21 -4.80
C VAL A 123 -12.32 8.78 -5.00
N GLN A 124 -13.37 7.96 -4.85
CA GLN A 124 -14.75 8.42 -4.97
C GLN A 124 -15.11 9.47 -3.91
N GLU A 125 -14.65 9.30 -2.67
CA GLU A 125 -14.88 10.29 -1.61
C GLU A 125 -14.15 11.61 -1.90
N ARG A 126 -12.94 11.54 -2.46
CA ARG A 126 -12.20 12.73 -2.89
C ARG A 126 -12.91 13.45 -4.04
N GLU A 127 -13.38 12.71 -5.03
CA GLU A 127 -14.15 13.27 -6.15
C GLU A 127 -15.45 13.91 -5.67
N ARG A 128 -16.16 13.29 -4.71
CA ARG A 128 -17.36 13.87 -4.10
C ARG A 128 -17.06 15.16 -3.34
N LYS A 129 -15.96 15.21 -2.59
CA LYS A 129 -15.54 16.44 -1.89
C LYS A 129 -15.17 17.55 -2.85
N LEU A 130 -14.41 17.23 -3.90
CA LEU A 130 -14.15 18.18 -4.98
C LEU A 130 -15.46 18.60 -5.65
N ALA A 131 -16.42 17.68 -5.77
CA ALA A 131 -17.75 17.96 -6.29
C ALA A 131 -18.55 18.97 -5.48
N GLN A 132 -18.58 18.76 -4.19
CA GLN A 132 -19.20 19.69 -3.24
C GLN A 132 -18.48 21.03 -3.23
N LEU A 133 -17.15 21.06 -3.27
CA LEU A 133 -16.37 22.29 -3.29
C LEU A 133 -16.59 23.10 -4.58
N TRP A 134 -16.69 22.45 -5.75
CA TRP A 134 -16.98 23.17 -7.01
C TRP A 134 -18.44 23.60 -7.11
N ALA A 135 -19.38 22.87 -6.51
CA ALA A 135 -20.79 23.24 -6.44
C ALA A 135 -21.07 24.42 -5.49
N VAL A 136 -20.26 24.58 -4.44
CA VAL A 136 -20.41 25.66 -3.43
C VAL A 136 -19.80 26.97 -3.90
N LYS A 137 -18.92 26.99 -4.91
CA LYS A 137 -18.32 28.23 -5.40
C LYS A 137 -19.35 29.00 -6.24
N PRO A 138 -19.88 30.17 -5.79
CA PRO A 138 -20.82 30.92 -6.60
C PRO A 138 -20.12 31.41 -7.88
N ARG A 139 -20.82 31.28 -9.03
CA ARG A 139 -20.41 31.90 -10.29
C ARG A 139 -20.19 33.40 -10.05
N PRO A 140 -19.01 33.97 -10.35
CA PRO A 140 -18.81 35.41 -10.26
C PRO A 140 -19.39 36.12 -11.51
N ASP A 141 -20.65 35.85 -11.87
CA ASP A 141 -21.30 36.44 -13.05
C ASP A 141 -22.71 36.93 -12.70
N SER A 142 -22.77 38.01 -11.94
CA SER A 142 -23.92 38.91 -11.91
C SER A 142 -23.49 40.33 -11.52
N PHE A 143 -22.44 40.82 -12.18
CA PHE A 143 -22.24 42.26 -12.38
C PHE A 143 -22.82 42.60 -13.76
N THR A 144 -24.12 42.84 -13.81
CA THR A 144 -24.76 43.52 -14.95
C THR A 144 -25.10 44.94 -14.52
N SER A 145 -24.61 45.89 -15.33
CA SER A 145 -24.70 47.35 -15.24
C SER A 145 -26.07 47.92 -14.90
#